data_AF-A0A6A4PG94-F1
#
_entry.id   AF-A0A6A4PG94-F1
#
_cell.length_a   1.000
_cell.length_b   1.000
_cell.length_c   1.000
_cell.angle_alpha   90.00
_cell.angle_beta   90.00
_cell.angle_gamma   90.00
#
_symmetry.space_group_name_H-M   'P 1'
#
loop_
_entity.id
_entity.type
_entity.pdbx_description
1 polymer ?
#
loop_
_entity_poly.entity_id
_entity_poly.type
_entity_poly.pdbx_seq_one_letter_code
_entity_poly.pdbx_strand_id
1 'polypeptide(L)'
;MATQLVAWVVYAEKGTITEPERQRKFTGHLVLDRFQKQQRDMRNAVSTSHCSQKNTIEYSMATEWLQLYKKSDAWWNALHKRQMEEIQATKSKLKMDSYSFMKSDS
;
A
#
# COMPACT_ATOMS: atom_id res chain seq x y z
N MET A 1 -32.72 20.84 11.89
CA MET A 1 -31.24 20.84 11.87
C MET A 1 -30.78 19.55 11.20
N ALA A 2 -30.56 19.57 9.89
CA ALA A 2 -30.13 18.39 9.14
C ALA A 2 -28.61 18.50 8.90
N THR A 3 -27.85 17.55 9.45
CA THR A 3 -26.39 17.50 9.30
C THR A 3 -26.06 16.88 7.95
N GLN A 4 -25.51 17.67 7.04
CA GLN A 4 -25.04 17.19 5.74
C GLN A 4 -23.71 16.44 5.93
N LEU A 5 -23.68 15.15 5.58
CA LEU A 5 -22.43 14.39 5.49
C LEU A 5 -21.74 14.73 4.17
N VAL A 6 -20.52 15.28 4.24
CA VAL A 6 -19.65 15.48 3.07
C VAL A 6 -18.88 14.20 2.79
N ALA A 7 -19.22 13.54 1.67
CA ALA A 7 -18.46 12.41 1.15
C ALA A 7 -17.36 12.94 0.21
N TRP A 8 -16.10 12.60 0.51
CA TRP A 8 -14.99 12.85 -0.40
C TRP A 8 -14.88 11.69 -1.38
N VAL A 9 -15.11 11.96 -2.66
CA VAL A 9 -14.83 11.00 -3.74
C VAL A 9 -13.39 11.22 -4.19
N VAL A 10 -12.54 10.21 -3.99
CA VAL A 10 -11.19 10.16 -4.58
C VAL A 10 -11.32 9.52 -5.95
N TYR A 11 -11.00 10.25 -7.02
CA TYR A 11 -10.86 9.69 -8.36
C TYR A 11 -9.38 9.55 -8.70
N ALA A 12 -9.00 8.43 -9.29
CA ALA A 12 -7.67 8.20 -9.83
C ALA A 12 -7.78 8.00 -11.35
N GLU A 13 -7.12 8.86 -12.11
CA GLU A 13 -7.01 8.72 -13.55
C GLU A 13 -5.76 7.89 -13.87
N LYS A 14 -5.95 6.78 -14.58
CA LYS A 14 -4.84 5.94 -15.04
C LYS A 14 -4.23 6.62 -16.26
N GLY A 15 -3.11 7.31 -16.06
CA GLY A 15 -2.33 7.85 -17.18
C GLY A 15 -2.04 6.76 -18.21
N THR A 16 -2.23 7.09 -19.49
CA THR A 16 -1.90 6.21 -20.62
C THR A 16 -0.37 6.10 -20.70
N ILE A 17 0.16 4.98 -20.21
CA ILE A 17 1.55 4.59 -20.46
C ILE A 17 1.64 4.30 -21.96
N THR A 18 2.32 5.17 -22.70
CA THR A 18 2.80 4.83 -24.04
C THR A 18 3.84 3.72 -23.88
N GLU A 19 3.52 2.51 -24.34
CA GLU A 19 4.50 1.42 -24.35
C GLU A 19 5.71 1.86 -25.20
N PRO A 20 6.94 1.81 -24.66
CA PRO A 20 8.11 2.06 -25.48
C PRO A 20 8.17 1.00 -26.59
N GLU A 21 8.23 1.47 -27.83
CA GLU A 21 8.14 0.71 -29.10
C GLU A 21 9.19 -0.41 -29.28
N ARG A 22 10.07 -0.62 -28.30
CA ARG A 22 11.03 -1.71 -28.26
C ARG A 22 11.05 -2.35 -26.90
N GLN A 23 10.44 -3.53 -26.81
CA GLN A 23 10.69 -4.49 -25.74
C GLN A 23 12.17 -4.87 -25.78
N ARG A 24 13.01 -4.10 -25.09
CA ARG A 24 14.40 -4.45 -24.83
C ARG A 24 14.35 -5.78 -24.09
N LYS A 25 14.94 -6.83 -24.69
CA LYS A 25 15.13 -8.14 -24.06
C LYS A 25 16.11 -7.99 -22.90
N PHE A 26 15.65 -7.41 -21.79
CA PHE A 26 16.37 -7.45 -20.53
C PHE A 26 16.40 -8.91 -20.07
N THR A 27 17.59 -9.45 -19.84
CA THR A 27 17.78 -10.77 -19.23
C THR A 27 17.05 -10.78 -17.88
N GLY A 28 16.09 -11.71 -17.72
CA GLY A 28 15.22 -11.80 -16.54
C GLY A 28 13.78 -11.28 -16.74
N HIS A 29 13.44 -10.68 -17.89
CA HIS A 29 12.03 -10.41 -18.22
C HIS A 29 11.34 -11.70 -18.70
N LEU A 30 10.59 -12.35 -17.81
CA LEU A 30 9.59 -13.34 -18.18
C LEU A 30 8.46 -12.62 -18.93
N VAL A 31 8.42 -12.77 -20.25
CA VAL A 31 7.24 -12.40 -21.04
C VAL A 31 6.15 -13.39 -20.66
N LEU A 32 5.26 -12.96 -19.76
CA LEU A 32 4.07 -13.72 -19.43
C LEU A 32 3.17 -13.73 -20.66
N ASP A 33 3.15 -14.87 -21.33
CA ASP A 33 2.33 -15.08 -22.51
C ASP A 33 0.84 -14.82 -22.17
N ARG A 34 0.11 -14.19 -23.09
CA ARG A 34 -1.28 -13.75 -22.89
C ARG A 34 -2.19 -14.90 -22.46
N PHE A 35 -1.86 -16.12 -22.87
CA PHE A 35 -2.55 -17.34 -22.46
C PHE A 35 -2.45 -17.64 -20.96
N GLN A 36 -1.30 -17.38 -20.32
CA GLN A 36 -1.15 -17.59 -18.86
C GLN A 36 -1.96 -16.59 -18.05
N LYS A 37 -2.07 -15.35 -18.54
CA LYS A 37 -2.89 -14.31 -17.93
C LYS A 37 -4.38 -14.65 -18.05
N GLN A 38 -4.84 -15.03 -19.25
CA GLN A 38 -6.23 -15.42 -19.49
C GLN A 38 -6.65 -16.64 -18.66
N GLN A 39 -5.77 -17.63 -18.47
CA GLN A 39 -6.06 -18.77 -17.60
C GLN A 39 -6.20 -18.38 -16.12
N ARG A 40 -5.38 -17.46 -15.61
CA ARG A 40 -5.53 -16.94 -14.24
C ARG A 40 -6.82 -16.15 -14.09
N ASP A 41 -7.12 -15.28 -15.05
CA ASP A 41 -8.32 -14.46 -15.04
C ASP A 41 -9.58 -15.34 -15.11
N MET A 42 -9.58 -16.40 -15.92
CA MET A 42 -10.69 -17.35 -16.02
C MET A 42 -10.86 -18.18 -14.74
N ARG A 43 -9.77 -18.60 -14.08
CA ARG A 43 -9.84 -19.28 -12.77
C ARG A 43 -10.38 -18.35 -11.67
N ASN A 44 -9.96 -17.10 -11.68
CA ASN A 44 -10.43 -16.10 -10.72
C ASN A 44 -11.89 -15.69 -10.97
N ALA A 45 -12.37 -15.75 -12.23
CA ALA A 45 -13.76 -15.43 -12.58
C ALA A 45 -14.79 -16.43 -12.02
N VAL A 46 -14.38 -17.66 -11.69
CA VAL A 46 -15.24 -18.67 -11.03
C VAL A 46 -15.30 -18.47 -9.52
N SER A 47 -14.34 -17.75 -8.93
CA SER A 47 -14.41 -17.33 -7.53
C SER A 47 -15.35 -16.14 -7.40
N THR A 48 -16.66 -16.43 -7.33
CA THR A 48 -17.64 -15.44 -6.88
C THR A 48 -17.27 -15.00 -5.47
N SER A 49 -17.47 -13.72 -5.14
CA SER A 49 -17.30 -13.22 -3.76
C SER A 49 -18.19 -14.03 -2.81
N HIS A 50 -17.57 -14.92 -2.04
CA HIS A 50 -18.26 -15.80 -1.10
C HIS A 50 -17.48 -15.88 0.21
N CYS A 51 -18.18 -16.08 1.32
CA CYS A 51 -17.53 -16.43 2.58
C CYS A 51 -17.25 -17.93 2.57
N SER A 52 -16.02 -18.31 2.90
CA SER A 52 -15.64 -19.71 3.03
C SER A 52 -16.42 -20.36 4.17
N GLN A 53 -16.85 -21.60 3.93
CA GLN A 53 -17.50 -22.40 4.96
C GLN A 53 -16.46 -22.91 5.97
N LYS A 54 -16.84 -23.04 7.24
CA LYS A 54 -15.91 -23.39 8.33
C LYS A 54 -15.14 -24.71 8.10
N ASN A 55 -15.72 -25.64 7.37
CA ASN A 55 -15.16 -26.96 7.08
C ASN A 55 -14.26 -26.98 5.83
N THR A 56 -13.96 -25.84 5.21
CA THR A 56 -13.09 -25.77 4.02
C THR A 56 -11.68 -25.32 4.39
N ILE A 57 -10.71 -25.75 3.58
CA ILE A 57 -9.31 -25.30 3.70
C ILE A 57 -9.17 -23.79 3.48
N GLU A 58 -10.04 -23.19 2.67
CA GLU A 58 -10.06 -21.75 2.45
C GLU A 58 -10.34 -20.98 3.74
N TYR A 59 -11.23 -21.49 4.61
CA TYR A 59 -11.53 -20.87 5.90
C TYR A 59 -10.35 -20.92 6.86
N SER A 60 -9.66 -22.07 6.97
CA SER A 60 -8.48 -22.17 7.83
C SER A 60 -7.34 -21.27 7.35
N MET A 61 -7.07 -21.26 6.04
CA MET A 61 -6.05 -20.39 5.44
C MET A 61 -6.38 -18.91 5.60
N ALA A 62 -7.64 -18.50 5.40
CA ALA A 62 -8.06 -17.12 5.59
C ALA A 62 -7.89 -16.66 7.05
N THR A 63 -8.15 -17.56 8.00
CA THR A 63 -8.00 -17.27 9.44
C THR A 63 -6.52 -17.11 9.82
N GLU A 64 -5.66 -18.01 9.37
CA GLU A 64 -4.21 -17.91 9.58
C GLU A 64 -3.64 -16.65 8.93
N TRP A 65 -4.06 -16.35 7.69
CA TRP A 65 -3.68 -15.14 6.98
C TRP A 65 -4.12 -13.88 7.74
N LEU A 66 -5.34 -13.85 8.26
CA LEU A 66 -5.83 -12.74 9.08
C LEU A 66 -4.99 -12.55 10.35
N GLN A 67 -4.58 -13.64 11.00
CA GLN A 67 -3.70 -13.57 12.17
C GLN A 67 -2.34 -12.95 11.82
N LEU A 68 -1.73 -13.36 10.71
CA LEU A 68 -0.47 -12.79 10.22
C LEU A 68 -0.63 -11.33 9.81
N TYR A 69 -1.73 -11.00 9.14
CA TYR A 69 -2.05 -9.63 8.74
C TYR A 69 -2.15 -8.70 9.95
N LYS A 70 -2.86 -9.11 11.02
CA LYS A 70 -2.96 -8.32 12.26
C LYS A 70 -1.61 -8.08 12.93
N LYS A 71 -0.71 -9.07 12.91
CA LYS A 71 0.65 -8.90 13.44
C LYS A 71 1.45 -7.90 12.60
N SER A 72 1.37 -8.03 11.29
CA SER A 72 2.02 -7.12 10.34
C SER A 72 1.52 -5.69 10.53
N ASP A 73 0.20 -5.49 10.60
CA ASP A 73 -0.42 -4.19 10.83
C ASP A 73 0.06 -3.55 12.14
N ALA A 74 0.11 -4.32 13.23
CA ALA A 74 0.65 -3.84 14.50
C ALA A 74 2.12 -3.40 14.40
N TRP A 75 2.96 -4.16 13.68
CA TRP A 75 4.36 -3.79 13.44
C TRP A 75 4.50 -2.52 12.61
N TRP A 76 3.73 -2.38 11.53
CA TRP A 76 3.73 -1.19 10.69
C TRP A 76 3.27 0.05 11.46
N ASN A 77 2.21 -0.06 12.26
CA ASN A 77 1.73 1.02 13.10
C ASN A 77 2.78 1.46 14.13
N ALA A 78 3.45 0.51 14.78
CA ALA A 78 4.54 0.81 15.71
C ALA A 78 5.72 1.50 15.03
N LEU A 79 6.12 1.02 13.84
CA LEU A 79 7.19 1.61 13.05
C LEU A 79 6.85 3.06 12.65
N HIS A 80 5.67 3.28 12.08
CA HIS A 80 5.25 4.62 11.63
C HIS A 80 5.16 5.60 12.79
N LYS A 81 4.67 5.17 13.95
CA LYS A 81 4.64 6.00 15.16
C LYS A 81 6.05 6.46 15.54
N ARG A 82 6.99 5.52 15.63
CA ARG A 82 8.39 5.81 15.96
C ARG A 82 9.03 6.76 14.93
N GLN A 83 8.83 6.50 13.64
CA GLN A 83 9.35 7.35 12.58
C GLN A 83 8.80 8.77 12.65
N MET A 84 7.51 8.93 12.95
CA MET A 84 6.90 10.24 13.13
C MET A 84 7.55 11.01 14.31
N GLU A 85 7.78 10.34 15.44
CA GLU A 85 8.44 10.92 16.61
C GLU A 85 9.88 11.35 16.27
N GLU A 86 10.66 10.51 15.59
CA GLU A 86 12.04 10.80 15.17
C GLU A 86 12.11 12.00 14.20
N ILE A 87 11.18 12.07 13.24
CA ILE A 87 11.08 13.19 12.29
C ILE A 87 10.74 14.50 13.03
N GLN A 88 9.80 14.45 13.96
CA GLN A 88 9.40 15.63 14.74
C GLN A 88 10.53 16.13 15.64
N ALA A 89 11.25 15.21 16.30
CA ALA A 89 12.43 15.54 17.10
C ALA A 89 13.52 16.20 16.24
N THR A 90 13.84 15.61 15.09
CA THR A 90 14.83 16.15 14.15
C THR A 90 14.43 17.54 13.65
N LYS A 91 13.17 17.72 13.26
CA LYS A 91 12.63 19.02 12.81
C LYS A 91 12.72 20.09 13.91
N SER A 92 12.44 19.72 15.15
CA SER A 92 12.50 20.64 16.30
C SER A 92 13.94 21.06 16.58
N LYS A 93 14.89 20.12 16.54
CA LYS A 93 16.32 20.41 16.69
C LYS A 93 16.83 21.37 15.60
N LEU A 94 16.53 21.10 14.33
CA LEU A 94 16.93 21.98 13.23
C LEU A 94 16.37 23.40 13.36
N LYS A 95 15.13 23.54 13.84
CA LYS A 95 14.56 24.86 14.13
C LYS A 95 15.34 25.58 15.23
N MET A 96 15.65 24.89 16.33
CA MET A 96 16.41 25.47 17.45
C MET A 96 17.80 25.93 16.99
N ASP A 97 18.50 25.11 16.22
CA ASP A 97 19.83 25.42 15.69
C ASP A 97 19.79 26.68 14.81
N SER A 98 18.75 26.82 13.97
CA SER A 98 18.53 28.02 13.14
C SER A 98 18.27 29.27 13.99
N TYR A 99 17.46 29.17 15.05
CA TYR A 99 17.22 30.30 15.95
C TYR A 99 18.47 30.73 16.73
N SER A 100 19.30 29.77 17.16
CA SER A 100 20.57 30.10 17.83
C SER A 100 21.55 30.80 16.89
N PHE A 101 21.60 30.37 15.62
CA PHE A 101 22.43 31.02 14.60
C PHE A 101 22.03 32.48 14.38
N MET A 102 20.74 32.78 14.21
CA MET A 102 20.29 34.16 14.01
C MET A 102 20.52 35.08 15.23
N LYS A 103 20.58 34.51 16.45
CA LYS A 103 20.87 35.27 17.68
C LYS A 103 22.35 35.56 17.90
N SER A 104 23.25 34.81 17.24
CA SER A 104 24.69 35.03 17.34
C SER A 104 25.21 36.11 16.38
N ASP A 105 24.42 36.46 15.35
CA ASP A 105 24.75 37.46 14.34
C ASP A 105 24.15 38.86 14.61
N SER A 106 23.50 39.08 15.78
CA SER A 106 23.00 40.38 16.27
C SER A 106 23.69 40.79 17.56
#